data_AF-A0A444RDD5-F1
#
_entry.id   AF-A0A444RDD5-F1
#
_cell.length_a   1.000
_cell.length_b   1.000
_cell.length_c   1.000
_cell.angle_alpha   90.00
_cell.angle_beta   90.00
_cell.angle_gamma   90.00
#
_symmetry.space_group_name_H-M   'P 1'
#
loop_
_entity.id
_entity.type
_entity.pdbx_description
1 polymer ?
#
loop_
_entity_poly.entity_id
_entity_poly.type
_entity_poly.pdbx_seq_one_letter_code
_entity_poly.pdbx_strand_id
1 'polypeptide(L)' 'DELASEPWYSVSPGDVFPEEFRHWLCADPRIGPLFEEMHADLFRADYWRALQNRIREGHVEDVYAYRRRQRFSVRFV' A
#
# COMPACT_ATOMS: atom_id res chain seq x y z
N ASP A 1 -33.82 4.46 -24.66
CA ASP A 1 -32.38 4.70 -24.48
C ASP A 1 -31.89 4.01 -23.23
N GLU A 2 -31.50 2.75 -23.42
CA GLU A 2 -30.80 1.95 -22.43
C GLU A 2 -29.41 2.56 -22.24
N LEU A 3 -29.23 3.24 -21.10
CA LEU A 3 -27.93 3.69 -20.62
C LEU A 3 -27.00 2.47 -20.53
N ALA A 4 -25.85 2.57 -21.19
CA ALA A 4 -24.84 1.51 -21.30
C ALA A 4 -24.66 0.77 -19.97
N SER A 5 -24.75 -0.57 -20.01
CA SER A 5 -24.67 -1.45 -18.84
C SER A 5 -23.29 -1.49 -18.21
N GLU A 6 -22.27 -0.91 -18.85
CA GLU A 6 -20.90 -0.89 -18.36
C GLU A 6 -20.38 0.55 -18.21
N PRO A 7 -19.61 0.84 -17.15
CA PRO A 7 -18.94 2.13 -16.99
C PRO A 7 -18.07 2.45 -18.21
N TRP A 8 -18.01 3.73 -18.59
CA TRP A 8 -17.13 4.21 -19.68
C TRP A 8 -15.63 4.09 -19.35
N TYR A 9 -15.31 3.79 -18.09
CA TYR A 9 -13.96 3.49 -17.63
C TYR A 9 -13.75 1.97 -17.58
N SER A 10 -12.80 1.47 -18.38
CA SER A 10 -12.47 0.05 -18.45
C SER A 10 -11.65 -0.37 -17.24
N VAL A 11 -12.07 -1.46 -16.59
CA VAL A 11 -11.36 -2.12 -15.49
C VAL A 11 -11.20 -3.58 -15.86
N SER A 12 -9.97 -4.07 -15.92
CA SER A 12 -9.66 -5.44 -16.28
C SER A 12 -9.46 -6.33 -15.04
N PRO A 13 -9.65 -7.66 -15.16
CA PRO A 13 -9.29 -8.58 -14.09
C PRO A 13 -7.83 -8.42 -13.67
N GLY A 14 -7.60 -8.13 -12.38
CA GLY A 14 -6.26 -7.93 -11.82
C GLY A 14 -5.82 -6.47 -11.72
N ASP A 15 -6.60 -5.51 -12.23
CA ASP A 15 -6.36 -4.10 -11.95
C ASP A 15 -6.60 -3.80 -10.47
N VAL A 16 -5.67 -3.09 -9.85
CA VAL A 16 -5.70 -2.70 -8.43
C VAL A 16 -5.49 -1.21 -8.33
N PHE A 17 -6.33 -0.54 -7.52
CA PHE A 17 -6.30 0.90 -7.30
C PHE A 17 -5.99 1.21 -5.83
N PRO A 18 -4.71 1.33 -5.43
CA PRO A 18 -4.35 1.54 -4.03
C PRO A 18 -4.92 2.83 -3.42
N GLU A 19 -5.20 3.84 -4.24
CA GLU A 19 -5.83 5.08 -3.81
C GLU A 19 -7.23 4.85 -3.22
N GLU A 20 -7.96 3.84 -3.69
CA GLU A 20 -9.29 3.46 -3.19
C GLU A 20 -9.22 2.83 -1.79
N PHE A 21 -8.07 2.27 -1.39
CA PHE A 21 -7.91 1.62 -0.08
C PHE A 21 -8.22 2.58 1.08
N ARG A 22 -7.97 3.87 0.89
CA ARG A 22 -8.28 4.93 1.85
C ARG A 22 -9.75 4.90 2.27
N HIS A 23 -10.66 4.59 1.35
CA HIS A 23 -12.10 4.60 1.61
C HIS A 23 -12.48 3.59 2.70
N TRP A 24 -11.81 2.44 2.75
CA TRP A 24 -12.10 1.38 3.71
C TRP A 24 -11.18 1.43 4.93
N LEU A 25 -9.87 1.62 4.74
CA LEU A 25 -8.87 1.60 5.81
C LEU A 25 -8.95 2.83 6.72
N CYS A 26 -9.42 3.97 6.19
CA CYS A 26 -9.52 5.22 6.93
C CYS A 26 -10.97 5.63 7.26
N ALA A 27 -11.94 4.70 7.17
CA ALA A 27 -13.35 5.00 7.40
C ALA A 27 -13.67 5.45 8.84
N ASP A 28 -12.98 4.89 9.85
CA ASP A 28 -13.11 5.32 11.24
C ASP A 28 -12.22 6.55 11.50
N PRO A 29 -12.79 7.70 11.94
CA PRO A 29 -12.02 8.93 12.16
C PRO A 29 -10.96 8.82 13.27
N ARG A 30 -11.01 7.77 14.11
CA ARG A 30 -9.98 7.48 15.11
C ARG A 30 -8.79 6.73 14.52
N ILE A 31 -8.99 6.03 13.39
CA ILE A 31 -7.99 5.18 12.74
C ILE A 31 -7.38 5.90 11.53
N GLY A 32 -8.21 6.56 10.73
CA GLY A 32 -7.79 7.22 9.48
C GLY A 32 -6.57 8.14 9.64
N PRO A 33 -6.55 9.08 10.61
CA PRO A 33 -5.41 9.96 10.80
C PRO A 33 -4.10 9.21 11.13
N LEU A 34 -4.17 8.19 11.98
CA LEU A 34 -2.99 7.39 12.37
C LEU A 34 -2.48 6.54 11.20
N PHE A 35 -3.39 5.96 10.42
CA PHE A 35 -3.03 5.16 9.26
C PHE A 35 -2.39 6.04 8.18
N GLU A 36 -2.91 7.24 7.97
CA GLU A 36 -2.32 8.21 7.06
C GLU A 36 -0.91 8.61 7.49
N GLU A 37 -0.73 8.92 8.77
CA GLU A 37 0.57 9.32 9.32
C GLU A 37 1.63 8.23 9.15
N MET A 38 1.25 6.97 9.34
CA MET A 38 2.21 5.85 9.38
C MET A 38 2.36 5.11 8.06
N HIS A 39 1.33 5.11 7.21
CA HIS A 39 1.16 4.16 6.10
C HIS A 39 0.54 4.79 4.83
N ALA A 40 0.67 6.10 4.61
CA ALA A 40 0.19 6.77 3.39
C ALA A 40 0.83 6.23 2.09
N ASP A 41 2.00 5.60 2.17
CA ASP A 41 2.64 4.92 1.05
C ASP A 41 1.77 3.81 0.47
N LEU A 42 0.96 3.13 1.30
CA LEU A 42 0.06 2.06 0.86
C LEU A 42 -1.04 2.54 -0.08
N PHE A 43 -1.36 3.85 -0.10
CA PHE A 43 -2.32 4.44 -1.04
C PHE A 43 -1.72 4.81 -2.39
N ARG A 44 -0.40 4.68 -2.56
CA ARG A 44 0.30 5.09 -3.78
C ARG A 44 0.60 3.87 -4.64
N ALA A 45 0.10 3.85 -5.89
CA ALA A 45 0.42 2.77 -6.83
C ALA A 45 1.92 2.57 -7.04
N ASP A 46 2.72 3.65 -7.00
CA ASP A 46 4.16 3.58 -7.18
C ASP A 46 4.90 2.81 -6.09
N TYR A 47 4.40 2.83 -4.84
CA TYR A 47 4.96 2.02 -3.75
C TYR A 47 4.87 0.53 -4.09
N TRP A 48 3.69 0.09 -4.52
CA TRP A 48 3.43 -1.30 -4.89
C TRP A 48 4.21 -1.71 -6.14
N ARG A 49 4.29 -0.84 -7.16
CA ARG A 49 5.11 -1.10 -8.35
C ARG A 49 6.59 -1.24 -8.00
N ALA A 50 7.12 -0.40 -7.12
CA ALA A 50 8.51 -0.50 -6.67
C ALA A 50 8.78 -1.83 -5.96
N LEU A 51 7.87 -2.27 -5.06
CA LEU A 51 7.98 -3.58 -4.41
C LEU A 51 7.93 -4.74 -5.41
N GLN A 52 6.98 -4.70 -6.36
CA GLN A 52 6.89 -5.72 -7.40
C GLN A 52 8.17 -5.78 -8.26
N ASN A 53 8.77 -4.63 -8.59
CA ASN A 53 10.01 -4.59 -9.37
C ASN A 53 11.17 -5.22 -8.60
N ARG A 54 11.34 -4.90 -7.31
CA ARG A 54 12.36 -5.53 -6.45
C ARG A 54 12.20 -7.06 -6.41
N ILE A 55 10.97 -7.54 -6.27
CA ILE A 55 10.67 -8.98 -6.29
C ILE A 55 11.04 -9.60 -7.64
N ARG A 56 10.67 -8.96 -8.77
CA ARG A 56 11.03 -9.43 -10.12
C ARG A 56 12.54 -9.43 -10.37
N GLU A 57 13.27 -8.52 -9.75
CA GLU A 57 14.74 -8.43 -9.78
C GLU A 57 15.42 -9.49 -8.88
N GLY A 58 14.64 -10.30 -8.16
CA GLY A 58 15.15 -11.36 -7.28
C GLY A 58 15.59 -10.86 -5.90
N HIS A 59 15.28 -9.60 -5.55
CA HIS A 59 15.56 -9.07 -4.22
C HIS A 59 14.66 -9.72 -3.17
N VAL A 60 15.27 -10.18 -2.07
CA VAL A 60 14.56 -10.71 -0.90
C VAL A 60 14.70 -9.71 0.24
N GLU A 61 13.58 -9.21 0.76
CA GLU A 61 13.63 -8.23 1.84
C GLU A 61 13.97 -8.84 3.20
N ASP A 62 14.74 -8.08 3.96
CA ASP A 62 15.08 -8.45 5.34
C ASP A 62 13.85 -8.37 6.24
N VAL A 63 13.58 -9.46 6.97
CA VAL A 63 12.51 -9.52 7.97
C VAL A 63 13.12 -9.70 9.36
N TYR A 64 12.73 -8.84 10.29
CA TYR A 64 13.28 -8.82 11.64
C TYR A 64 12.19 -9.27 12.62
N ALA A 65 12.42 -10.38 13.33
CA ALA A 65 11.49 -10.95 14.29
C ALA A 65 11.44 -10.19 15.65
N TYR A 66 11.80 -8.91 15.64
CA TYR A 66 11.83 -8.03 16.81
C TYR A 66 11.68 -6.56 16.39
N ARG A 67 11.38 -5.68 17.35
CA ARG A 67 11.11 -4.26 17.06
C ARG A 67 12.36 -3.59 16.48
N ARG A 68 12.19 -2.76 15.44
CA ARG A 68 13.29 -2.01 14.78
C ARG A 68 14.21 -1.28 15.77
N ARG A 69 13.66 -0.72 16.84
CA ARG A 69 14.41 -0.01 17.91
C ARG A 69 15.39 -0.88 18.70
N GLN A 70 15.34 -2.20 18.58
CA GLN A 70 16.27 -3.13 19.25
C GLN A 70 17.47 -3.49 18.36
N ARG A 71 17.50 -3.09 17.09
CA ARG A 71 18.67 -3.31 16.22
C ARG A 71 19.88 -2.57 16.79
N PHE A 72 21.04 -3.22 16.81
CA PHE A 72 22.27 -2.59 17.28
C PHE A 72 22.61 -1.33 16.47
N SER A 73 22.42 -1.37 15.15
CA SER A 73 22.60 -0.22 14.25
C SER A 73 21.63 0.95 14.48
N VAL A 74 20.60 0.78 15.31
CA VAL A 74 19.63 1.83 15.66
C VAL A 74 19.79 2.29 17.10
N ARG A 75 20.12 1.37 18.03
CA ARG A 75 20.18 1.66 19.47
C ARG A 75 21.53 2.22 19.94
N PHE A 76 22.62 1.85 19.28
CA PHE A 76 23.99 2.12 19.71
C PHE A 76 24.78 2.94 18.69
N VAL A 77 24.08 3.57 17.75
CA VAL A 77 24.61 4.56 16.80
C VAL A 77 24.16 5.94 17.27
#